data_AF-A0A7Y3EST2-F1
#
_entry.id   AF-A0A7Y3EST2-F1
#
_cell.length_a   1.000
_cell.length_b   1.000
_cell.length_c   1.000
_cell.angle_alpha   90.00
_cell.angle_beta   90.00
_cell.angle_gamma   90.00
#
_symmetry.space_group_name_H-M   'P 1'
#
loop_
_entity.id
_entity.type
_entity.pdbx_description
1 polymer ?
#
loop_
_entity_poly.entity_id
_entity_poly.type
_entity_poly.pdbx_seq_one_letter_code
_entity_poly.pdbx_strand_id
1 'polypeptide(L)'
;MKKAIALFCALALAASACGGDSASCDTIADDAIVLIQDLIDEFDQLSLDDLNAAEEPAFVAEFETDAEQLDERAADAGCTDATMEGLMDDRIDRLESTGLIGEALIAQLQEDGFGSFTE
;
A
#
# COMPACT_ATOMS: atom_id res chain seq x y z
N MET A 1 6.56 -1.80 -14.91
CA MET A 1 5.45 -0.82 -14.76
C MET A 1 4.06 -1.39 -15.02
N LYS A 2 3.78 -2.17 -16.09
CA LYS A 2 2.43 -2.79 -16.29
C LYS A 2 2.13 -4.02 -15.41
N LYS A 3 3.08 -4.45 -14.58
CA LYS A 3 2.99 -5.69 -13.79
C LYS A 3 2.75 -5.45 -12.30
N ALA A 4 3.33 -4.39 -11.73
CA ALA A 4 3.03 -3.93 -10.37
C ALA A 4 1.53 -3.56 -10.21
N ILE A 5 0.93 -2.96 -11.24
CA ILE A 5 -0.50 -2.60 -11.27
C ILE A 5 -1.43 -3.83 -11.26
N ALA A 6 -0.97 -4.98 -11.77
CA ALA A 6 -1.80 -6.19 -11.83
C ALA A 6 -1.83 -7.00 -10.53
N LEU A 7 -0.97 -6.67 -9.55
CA LEU A 7 -0.74 -7.48 -8.35
C LEU A 7 -1.78 -7.22 -7.24
N PHE A 8 -2.36 -6.01 -7.20
CA PHE A 8 -3.48 -5.67 -6.29
C PHE A 8 -4.83 -6.31 -6.66
N CYS A 9 -4.93 -6.97 -7.81
CA CYS A 9 -6.19 -7.55 -8.30
C CYS A 9 -6.62 -8.86 -7.60
N ALA A 10 -5.84 -9.38 -6.65
CA ALA A 10 -6.11 -10.69 -6.03
C ALA A 10 -7.17 -10.66 -4.91
N LEU A 11 -7.57 -9.48 -4.43
CA LEU A 11 -8.50 -9.32 -3.30
C LEU A 11 -9.99 -9.57 -3.65
N ALA A 12 -10.29 -10.13 -4.83
CA ALA A 12 -11.67 -10.19 -5.34
C ALA A 12 -12.51 -11.43 -4.91
N LEU A 13 -12.00 -12.35 -4.08
CA LEU A 13 -12.65 -13.67 -3.90
C LEU A 13 -12.78 -14.14 -2.44
N ALA A 14 -13.31 -13.30 -1.55
CA ALA A 14 -13.87 -13.77 -0.28
C ALA A 14 -15.19 -13.08 0.08
N ALA A 15 -16.16 -13.11 -0.84
CA ALA A 15 -17.55 -12.82 -0.52
C ALA A 15 -18.17 -14.00 0.27
N SER A 16 -17.87 -14.09 1.56
CA SER A 16 -18.75 -14.78 2.50
C SER A 16 -18.84 -13.97 3.78
N ALA A 17 -20.03 -13.38 3.97
CA ALA A 17 -20.52 -12.76 5.19
C ALA A 17 -19.79 -13.25 6.46
N CYS A 18 -18.82 -12.46 6.94
CA CYS A 18 -18.32 -12.57 8.29
C CYS A 18 -18.16 -11.15 8.80
N GLY A 19 -18.80 -10.86 9.94
CA GLY A 19 -18.65 -9.59 10.62
C GLY A 19 -17.23 -9.46 11.14
N GLY A 20 -16.33 -8.99 10.28
CA GLY A 20 -15.00 -8.58 10.66
C GLY A 20 -15.07 -7.54 11.76
N ASP A 21 -14.29 -7.74 12.81
CA ASP A 21 -14.17 -6.77 13.89
C ASP A 21 -13.55 -5.51 13.28
N SER A 22 -14.28 -4.40 13.28
CA SER A 22 -13.83 -3.15 12.64
C SER A 22 -12.49 -2.69 13.21
N ALA A 23 -12.20 -3.04 14.46
CA ALA A 23 -10.91 -2.80 15.11
C ALA A 23 -9.75 -3.55 14.45
N SER A 24 -9.99 -4.74 13.89
CA SER A 24 -8.99 -5.51 13.15
C SER A 24 -8.67 -4.85 11.81
N CYS A 25 -9.69 -4.37 11.07
CA CYS A 25 -9.47 -3.64 9.82
C CYS A 25 -8.75 -2.32 10.06
N ASP A 26 -9.09 -1.62 11.14
CA ASP A 26 -8.42 -0.37 11.54
C ASP A 26 -6.93 -0.61 11.82
N THR A 27 -6.60 -1.67 12.56
CA THR A 27 -5.21 -2.06 12.85
C THR A 27 -4.45 -2.47 11.58
N ILE A 28 -5.09 -3.23 10.69
CA ILE A 28 -4.46 -3.64 9.42
C ILE A 28 -4.23 -2.43 8.52
N ALA A 29 -5.15 -1.46 8.50
CA ALA A 29 -4.97 -0.21 7.75
C ALA A 29 -3.85 0.66 8.35
N ASP A 30 -3.70 0.70 9.68
CA ASP A 30 -2.54 1.34 10.32
C ASP A 30 -1.23 0.63 9.96
N ASP A 31 -1.17 -0.71 10.00
CA ASP A 31 0.01 -1.49 9.60
C ASP A 31 0.37 -1.24 8.12
N ALA A 32 -0.63 -1.17 7.23
CA ALA A 32 -0.43 -0.89 5.81
C ALA A 32 0.16 0.50 5.58
N ILE A 33 -0.29 1.51 6.32
CA ILE A 33 0.25 2.88 6.22
C ILE A 33 1.67 2.96 6.75
N VAL A 34 2.00 2.22 7.81
CA VAL A 34 3.39 2.09 8.27
C VAL A 34 4.26 1.48 7.17
N LEU A 35 3.81 0.40 6.53
CA LEU A 35 4.55 -0.24 5.44
C LEU A 35 4.78 0.72 4.25
N ILE A 36 3.79 1.54 3.91
CA ILE A 36 3.92 2.55 2.84
C ILE A 36 4.89 3.68 3.25
N GLN A 37 4.86 4.11 4.51
CA GLN A 37 5.82 5.07 5.03
C GLN A 37 7.25 4.52 4.99
N ASP A 38 7.45 3.25 5.36
CA ASP A 38 8.76 2.58 5.27
C ASP A 38 9.25 2.53 3.81
N LEU A 39 8.36 2.24 2.85
CA LEU A 39 8.68 2.29 1.42
C LEU A 39 9.14 3.70 0.99
N ILE A 40 8.41 4.73 1.42
CA ILE A 40 8.73 6.14 1.13
C ILE A 40 10.09 6.51 1.73
N ASP A 41 10.36 6.12 2.97
CA ASP A 41 11.62 6.40 3.67
C ASP A 41 12.81 5.69 3.00
N GLU A 42 12.63 4.48 2.45
CA GLU A 42 13.66 3.78 1.68
C GLU A 42 13.91 4.46 0.33
N PHE A 43 12.86 4.95 -0.35
CA PHE A 43 13.03 5.75 -1.57
C PHE A 43 13.72 7.08 -1.32
N ASP A 44 13.45 7.74 -0.19
CA ASP A 44 14.09 9.00 0.19
C ASP A 44 15.57 8.84 0.52
N GLN A 45 15.98 7.64 0.96
CA GLN A 45 17.38 7.29 1.17
C GLN A 45 18.14 7.02 -0.13
N LEU A 46 17.44 6.76 -1.23
CA LEU A 46 18.05 6.46 -2.51
C LEU A 46 18.24 7.71 -3.37
N SER A 47 19.36 7.76 -4.07
CA SER A 47 19.55 8.77 -5.10
C SER A 47 18.83 8.38 -6.39
N LEU A 48 18.50 9.36 -7.22
CA LEU A 48 17.94 9.13 -8.55
C LEU A 48 18.85 8.27 -9.45
N ASP A 49 20.16 8.31 -9.23
CA ASP A 49 21.13 7.47 -9.93
C ASP A 49 21.04 6.00 -9.47
N ASP A 50 20.83 5.74 -8.18
CA ASP A 50 20.64 4.38 -7.64
C ASP A 50 19.35 3.75 -8.15
N LEU A 51 18.28 4.55 -8.27
CA LEU A 51 17.00 4.13 -8.84
C LEU A 51 17.07 3.84 -10.35
N ASN A 52 17.96 4.51 -11.08
CA ASN A 52 18.19 4.22 -12.50
C ASN A 52 19.15 3.04 -12.73
N ALA A 53 20.02 2.75 -11.76
CA ALA A 53 21.00 1.68 -11.85
C ALA A 53 20.42 0.30 -11.46
N ALA A 54 19.43 0.27 -10.58
CA ALA A 54 18.70 -0.94 -10.21
C ALA A 54 17.45 -1.10 -11.09
N GLU A 55 17.26 -2.30 -11.67
CA GLU A 55 16.02 -2.63 -12.41
C GLU A 55 14.82 -2.69 -11.44
N GLU A 56 15.07 -3.10 -10.20
CA GLU A 56 14.14 -3.04 -9.06
C GLU A 56 14.96 -3.13 -7.74
N PRO A 57 14.82 -2.18 -6.81
CA PRO A 57 15.51 -2.25 -5.53
C PRO A 57 15.03 -3.43 -4.66
N ALA A 58 15.91 -4.01 -3.85
CA ALA A 58 15.58 -5.17 -3.02
C ALA A 58 14.42 -4.92 -2.02
N PHE A 59 14.32 -3.70 -1.49
CA PHE A 59 13.25 -3.32 -0.55
C PHE A 59 11.86 -3.32 -1.21
N VAL A 60 11.78 -3.22 -2.55
CA VAL A 60 10.50 -3.32 -3.27
C VAL A 60 9.95 -4.74 -3.20
N ALA A 61 10.78 -5.76 -3.37
CA ALA A 61 10.35 -7.16 -3.25
C ALA A 61 9.95 -7.53 -1.80
N GLU A 62 10.60 -6.91 -0.81
CA GLU A 62 10.23 -7.06 0.60
C GLU A 62 8.88 -6.40 0.88
N PHE A 63 8.68 -5.16 0.40
CA PHE A 63 7.39 -4.48 0.45
C PHE A 63 6.26 -5.29 -0.21
N GLU A 64 6.51 -5.89 -1.38
CA GLU A 64 5.51 -6.76 -2.04
C GLU A 64 5.13 -7.96 -1.17
N THR A 65 6.11 -8.61 -0.54
CA THR A 65 5.87 -9.75 0.35
C THR A 65 5.06 -9.33 1.58
N ASP A 66 5.34 -8.17 2.16
CA ASP A 66 4.63 -7.67 3.33
C ASP A 66 3.23 -7.17 2.99
N ALA A 67 3.05 -6.57 1.80
CA ALA A 67 1.75 -6.18 1.27
C ALA A 67 0.85 -7.41 1.05
N GLU A 68 1.38 -8.49 0.46
CA GLU A 68 0.65 -9.75 0.29
C GLU A 68 0.20 -10.34 1.64
N GLN A 69 1.06 -10.29 2.67
CA GLN A 69 0.69 -10.76 4.01
C GLN A 69 -0.39 -9.89 4.66
N LEU A 70 -0.38 -8.57 4.44
CA LEU A 70 -1.43 -7.66 4.93
C LEU A 70 -2.76 -7.90 4.23
N ASP A 71 -2.72 -8.17 2.93
CA ASP A 71 -3.88 -8.53 2.12
C ASP A 71 -4.54 -9.82 2.62
N GLU A 72 -3.74 -10.87 2.86
CA GLU A 72 -4.22 -12.11 3.47
C GLU A 72 -4.84 -11.87 4.86
N ARG A 73 -4.20 -11.03 5.70
CA ARG A 73 -4.74 -10.65 7.01
C ARG A 73 -6.06 -9.90 6.90
N ALA A 74 -6.20 -9.00 5.92
CA ALA A 74 -7.43 -8.26 5.66
C ALA A 74 -8.56 -9.20 5.23
N ALA A 75 -8.26 -10.13 4.32
CA ALA A 75 -9.20 -11.15 3.87
C ALA A 75 -9.64 -12.08 5.01
N ASP A 76 -8.70 -12.56 5.84
CA ASP A 76 -8.98 -13.40 7.01
C ASP A 76 -9.79 -12.67 8.07
N ALA A 77 -9.54 -11.37 8.25
CA ALA A 77 -10.32 -10.51 9.14
C ALA A 77 -11.70 -10.15 8.56
N GLY A 78 -11.99 -10.48 7.31
CA GLY A 78 -13.24 -10.15 6.62
C GLY A 78 -13.37 -8.67 6.30
N CYS A 79 -12.25 -7.95 6.19
CA CYS A 79 -12.22 -6.55 5.77
C CYS A 79 -12.49 -6.49 4.28
N THR A 80 -13.50 -5.72 3.89
CA THR A 80 -13.80 -5.50 2.47
C THR A 80 -12.86 -4.44 1.90
N ASP A 81 -12.58 -4.51 0.62
CA ASP A 81 -11.75 -3.53 -0.11
C ASP A 81 -12.25 -2.11 0.13
N ALA A 82 -13.56 -1.87 0.00
CA ALA A 82 -14.16 -0.54 0.25
C ALA A 82 -14.01 -0.04 1.70
N THR A 83 -13.84 -0.94 2.66
CA THR A 83 -13.57 -0.57 4.07
C THR A 83 -12.10 -0.22 4.22
N MET A 84 -11.21 -1.06 3.67
CA MET A 84 -9.77 -0.80 3.69
C MET A 84 -9.41 0.48 2.95
N GLU A 85 -10.00 0.70 1.77
CA GLU A 85 -9.82 1.92 0.96
C GLU A 85 -10.21 3.17 1.76
N GLY A 86 -11.41 3.20 2.37
CA GLY A 86 -11.82 4.33 3.20
C GLY A 86 -10.91 4.54 4.42
N LEU A 87 -10.44 3.45 5.05
CA LEU A 87 -9.52 3.52 6.18
C LEU A 87 -8.11 4.00 5.77
N MET A 88 -7.66 3.66 4.58
CA MET A 88 -6.36 4.08 4.04
C MET A 88 -6.42 5.54 3.56
N ASP A 89 -7.51 5.97 2.92
CA ASP A 89 -7.74 7.36 2.56
C ASP A 89 -7.72 8.28 3.80
N ASP A 90 -8.36 7.87 4.91
CA ASP A 90 -8.32 8.61 6.18
C ASP A 90 -6.90 8.72 6.79
N ARG A 91 -5.95 7.90 6.31
CA ARG A 91 -4.59 7.81 6.84
C ARG A 91 -3.54 8.31 5.87
N ILE A 92 -3.87 8.52 4.61
CA ILE A 92 -2.94 8.94 3.55
C ILE A 92 -2.31 10.30 3.86
N ASP A 93 -3.06 11.18 4.53
CA ASP A 93 -2.61 12.48 5.02
C ASP A 93 -1.55 12.39 6.13
N ARG A 94 -1.30 11.19 6.68
CA ARG A 94 -0.26 10.93 7.67
C ARG A 94 1.07 10.55 7.04
N LEU A 95 1.10 10.26 5.74
CA LEU A 95 2.34 9.98 5.04
C LEU A 95 3.15 11.26 4.93
N GLU A 96 4.43 11.16 5.25
CA GLU A 96 5.38 12.27 5.18
C GLU A 96 6.58 11.85 4.37
N SER A 97 7.20 12.79 3.66
CA SER A 97 8.45 12.55 2.95
C SER A 97 9.33 13.79 3.06
N THR A 98 10.64 13.56 3.07
CA THR A 98 11.64 14.63 3.05
C THR A 98 12.43 14.66 1.74
N GLY A 99 12.22 13.68 0.87
CA GLY A 99 12.84 13.55 -0.43
C GLY A 99 11.86 13.77 -1.58
N LEU A 100 12.37 14.24 -2.71
CA LEU A 100 11.56 14.56 -3.89
C LEU A 100 10.82 13.35 -4.48
N ILE A 101 11.34 12.14 -4.24
CA ILE A 101 10.75 10.89 -4.73
C ILE A 101 9.58 10.48 -3.85
N GLY A 102 9.75 10.48 -2.53
CA GLY A 102 8.67 10.21 -1.60
C GLY A 102 7.55 11.24 -1.69
N GLU A 103 7.86 12.54 -1.83
CA GLU A 103 6.85 13.58 -2.07
C GLU A 103 6.03 13.32 -3.34
N ALA A 104 6.68 12.87 -4.42
CA ALA A 104 5.99 12.51 -5.66
C ALA A 104 5.13 11.25 -5.50
N LEU A 105 5.56 10.30 -4.66
CA LEU A 105 4.80 9.09 -4.36
C LEU A 105 3.52 9.42 -3.58
N ILE A 106 3.65 10.24 -2.52
CA ILE A 106 2.52 10.70 -1.70
C ILE A 106 1.54 11.49 -2.55
N ALA A 107 2.02 12.40 -3.40
CA ALA A 107 1.15 13.18 -4.28
C ALA A 107 0.33 12.30 -5.22
N GLN A 108 0.93 11.24 -5.79
CA GLN A 108 0.17 10.27 -6.59
C GLN A 108 -0.85 9.53 -5.74
N LEU A 109 -0.45 9.01 -4.58
CA LEU A 109 -1.36 8.31 -3.67
C LEU A 109 -2.58 9.18 -3.30
N GLN A 110 -2.38 10.49 -3.10
CA GLN A 110 -3.46 11.45 -2.81
C GLN A 110 -4.31 11.84 -4.02
N GLU A 111 -3.73 11.95 -5.21
CA GLU A 111 -4.48 12.34 -6.43
C GLU A 111 -5.32 11.17 -6.98
N ASP A 112 -4.77 9.97 -6.94
CA ASP A 112 -5.36 8.76 -7.51
C ASP A 112 -6.20 7.98 -6.48
N GLY A 113 -5.93 8.16 -5.18
CA GLY A 113 -6.50 7.32 -4.13
C GLY A 113 -6.04 5.87 -4.26
N PHE A 114 -6.20 5.06 -3.21
CA PHE A 114 -5.87 3.64 -3.30
C PHE A 114 -6.75 2.89 -4.33
N GLY A 115 -7.89 3.49 -4.71
CA GLY A 115 -8.86 2.93 -5.65
C GLY A 115 -8.55 3.10 -7.14
N SER A 116 -7.87 4.15 -7.63
CA SER A 116 -7.67 4.33 -9.09
C SER A 116 -6.59 3.44 -9.69
N PHE A 117 -5.80 2.74 -8.87
CA PHE A 117 -4.86 1.71 -9.33
C PHE A 117 -5.56 0.49 -9.99
N THR A 118 -6.90 0.48 -10.03
CA THR A 118 -7.75 -0.62 -10.50
C THR A 118 -8.35 -0.46 -11.92
N GLU A 119 -8.12 0.65 -12.64
CA GLU A 119 -8.61 0.85 -14.04
C GLU A 119 -7.58 0.53 -15.15
#